data_AF-E9HQI4-F1
#
_entry.id   AF-E9HQI4-F1
#
_cell.length_a   1.000
_cell.length_b   1.000
_cell.length_c   1.000
_cell.angle_alpha   90.00
_cell.angle_beta   90.00
_cell.angle_gamma   90.00
#
_symmetry.space_group_name_H-M   'P 1'
#
loop_
_entity.id
_entity.type
_entity.pdbx_description
1 polymer ?
#
loop_
_entity_poly.entity_id
_entity_poly.type
_entity_poly.pdbx_seq_one_letter_code
_entity_poly.pdbx_strand_id
1 'polypeptide(L)'
;MSGGAWYEPTATQQTSRNTILTALMKAVPTSRMVQLRTPTYKQKFCGTANLSPSQAFNSSNMCARIGVHNDCFMASSQDQGTFESDAQRTWLTNEGRYVIVGGESCESNSLTGCTGGLDQINKQRFSYLNVEYHPTVISGWKTAGCYNQIANLMGYRFELINGTFPSLVTRGQAYCATVSIKNTGVAPIYNPRPVQVILRNKVNLVLTTFAQTADPRSWSPGLLVSVGLSFTVPSAQAVGSYDVILNLPDASSLISSNPNYRILFANANGVQETSTRFNILGQVTVQ
;
A
#
# COMPACT_ATOMS: atom_id res chain seq x y z
N MET A 1 17.63 28.20 9.21
CA MET A 1 19.05 27.76 9.22
C MET A 1 19.35 27.17 7.85
N SER A 2 20.34 27.68 7.12
CA SER A 2 20.85 27.00 5.92
C SER A 2 21.43 25.67 6.37
N GLY A 3 20.76 24.56 6.05
CA GLY A 3 21.16 23.21 6.47
C GLY A 3 22.62 22.98 6.13
N GLY A 4 23.46 22.92 7.17
CA GLY A 4 24.88 22.62 7.01
C GLY A 4 25.05 21.30 6.26
N ALA A 5 26.21 21.13 5.61
CA ALA A 5 26.56 19.88 4.94
C ALA A 5 26.30 18.71 5.90
N TRP A 6 25.19 18.01 5.68
CA TRP A 6 24.80 16.85 6.47
C TRP A 6 25.90 15.81 6.32
N TYR A 7 26.18 15.09 7.39
CA TYR A 7 27.30 14.16 7.50
C TYR A 7 27.53 13.34 6.21
N GLU A 8 28.67 13.57 5.55
CA GLU A 8 29.13 12.79 4.42
C GLU A 8 30.06 11.67 4.92
N PRO A 9 29.65 10.38 4.79
CA PRO A 9 30.50 9.28 5.25
C PRO A 9 31.78 9.20 4.41
N THR A 10 32.90 8.92 5.06
CA THR A 10 34.11 8.46 4.37
C THR A 10 33.84 7.13 3.64
N ALA A 11 34.71 6.75 2.71
CA ALA A 11 34.57 5.47 1.99
C ALA A 11 34.49 4.26 2.96
N THR A 12 35.29 4.25 4.02
CA THR A 12 35.24 3.21 5.06
C THR A 12 33.89 3.18 5.77
N GLN A 13 33.37 4.34 6.15
CA GLN A 13 32.06 4.44 6.82
C GLN A 13 30.92 4.05 5.89
N GLN A 14 31.00 4.34 4.59
CA GLN A 14 30.02 3.90 3.60
C GLN A 14 30.04 2.37 3.46
N THR A 15 31.22 1.74 3.46
CA THR A 15 31.32 0.27 3.50
C THR A 15 30.67 -0.30 4.75
N SER A 16 30.96 0.25 5.94
CA SER A 16 30.31 -0.18 7.19
C SER A 16 28.79 -0.04 7.14
N ARG A 17 28.26 1.07 6.60
CA ARG A 17 26.83 1.28 6.40
C ARG A 17 26.22 0.21 5.48
N ASN A 18 26.88 -0.11 4.37
CA ASN A 18 26.43 -1.15 3.44
C ASN A 18 26.42 -2.55 4.11
N THR A 19 27.43 -2.86 4.93
CA THR A 19 27.49 -4.10 5.71
C THR A 19 26.33 -4.20 6.69
N ILE A 20 26.07 -3.14 7.45
CA ILE A 20 24.97 -3.09 8.44
C ILE A 20 23.62 -3.23 7.74
N LEU A 21 23.37 -2.47 6.67
CA LEU A 21 22.13 -2.55 5.90
C LEU A 21 21.92 -3.96 5.34
N THR A 22 22.99 -4.58 4.82
CA THR A 22 22.92 -5.96 4.33
C THR A 22 22.55 -6.95 5.42
N ALA A 23 23.12 -6.80 6.62
CA ALA A 23 22.77 -7.64 7.76
C ALA A 23 21.31 -7.46 8.19
N LEU A 24 20.82 -6.21 8.28
CA LEU A 24 19.42 -5.91 8.59
C LEU A 24 18.46 -6.54 7.58
N MET A 25 18.76 -6.40 6.29
CA MET A 25 17.95 -6.96 5.19
C MET A 25 17.90 -8.49 5.18
N LYS A 26 18.94 -9.16 5.72
CA LYS A 26 18.98 -10.61 5.94
C LYS A 26 18.21 -11.03 7.20
N ALA A 27 18.17 -10.18 8.22
CA ALA A 27 17.48 -10.46 9.47
C ALA A 27 15.96 -10.30 9.38
N VAL A 28 15.47 -9.39 8.53
CA VAL A 28 14.02 -9.20 8.33
C VAL A 28 13.47 -10.08 7.19
N PRO A 29 12.21 -10.57 7.27
CA PRO A 29 11.62 -11.40 6.22
C PRO A 29 11.69 -10.75 4.83
N THR A 30 11.87 -11.56 3.79
CA THR A 30 11.96 -11.07 2.40
C THR A 30 10.68 -10.39 1.89
N SER A 31 9.57 -10.61 2.59
CA SER A 31 8.27 -9.95 2.39
C SER A 31 8.11 -8.63 3.15
N ARG A 32 9.18 -8.09 3.75
CA ARG A 32 9.21 -6.81 4.48
C ARG A 32 10.28 -5.89 3.93
N MET A 33 10.02 -4.60 4.06
CA MET A 33 10.93 -3.52 3.67
C MET A 33 11.63 -2.92 4.89
N VAL A 34 12.81 -2.36 4.67
CA VAL A 34 13.55 -1.52 5.63
C VAL A 34 13.54 -0.09 5.08
N GLN A 35 13.44 0.93 5.93
CA GLN A 35 13.53 2.32 5.51
C GLN A 35 14.88 2.93 5.89
N LEU A 36 15.42 3.76 4.99
CA LEU A 36 16.58 4.61 5.25
C LEU A 36 16.12 6.06 5.34
N ARG A 37 16.83 6.87 6.13
CA ARG A 37 16.49 8.29 6.34
C ARG A 37 16.44 9.13 5.05
N THR A 38 17.33 8.87 4.09
CA THR A 38 17.45 9.76 2.91
C THR A 38 17.49 8.98 1.60
N PRO A 39 17.02 9.58 0.49
CA PRO A 39 17.27 9.06 -0.86
C PRO A 39 18.75 8.81 -1.12
N THR A 40 19.64 9.69 -0.68
CA THR A 40 21.10 9.55 -0.84
C THR A 40 21.60 8.20 -0.33
N TYR A 41 21.14 7.75 0.84
CA TYR A 41 21.62 6.48 1.41
C TYR A 41 21.19 5.28 0.59
N LYS A 42 19.95 5.30 0.05
CA LYS A 42 19.51 4.28 -0.89
C LYS A 42 20.30 4.35 -2.20
N GLN A 43 20.51 5.56 -2.75
CA GLN A 43 21.22 5.75 -4.02
C GLN A 43 22.69 5.31 -3.94
N LYS A 44 23.39 5.55 -2.81
CA LYS A 44 24.75 5.06 -2.57
C LYS A 44 24.83 3.52 -2.48
N PHE A 45 23.75 2.84 -2.10
CA PHE A 45 23.67 1.38 -2.02
C PHE A 45 23.19 0.72 -3.32
N CYS A 46 22.21 1.32 -4.00
CA CYS A 46 21.48 0.75 -5.13
C CYS A 46 21.81 1.35 -6.50
N GLY A 47 22.60 2.43 -6.52
CA GLY A 47 22.70 3.31 -7.69
C GLY A 47 21.58 4.36 -7.72
N THR A 48 21.73 5.33 -8.62
CA THR A 48 20.86 6.52 -8.70
C THR A 48 19.60 6.30 -9.54
N ALA A 49 19.53 5.24 -10.34
CA ALA A 49 18.36 4.90 -11.11
C ALA A 49 17.17 4.54 -10.20
N ASN A 50 15.96 4.93 -10.61
CA ASN A 50 14.75 4.40 -9.98
C ASN A 50 14.58 2.92 -10.29
N LEU A 51 13.87 2.19 -9.42
CA LEU A 51 13.43 0.83 -9.73
C LEU A 51 12.54 0.80 -10.97
N SER A 52 12.76 -0.18 -11.85
CA SER A 52 11.84 -0.50 -12.94
C SER A 52 10.65 -1.35 -12.44
N PRO A 53 9.53 -1.40 -13.18
CA PRO A 53 8.45 -2.32 -12.88
C PRO A 53 8.88 -3.79 -12.78
N SER A 54 9.87 -4.22 -13.58
CA SER A 54 10.38 -5.60 -13.56
C SER A 54 11.27 -5.92 -12.36
N GLN A 55 11.85 -4.90 -11.74
CA GLN A 55 12.64 -5.03 -10.52
C GLN A 55 11.77 -4.92 -9.25
N ALA A 56 10.65 -4.20 -9.35
CA ALA A 56 9.73 -3.99 -8.26
C ALA A 56 9.20 -5.32 -7.71
N PHE A 57 8.97 -5.37 -6.39
CA PHE A 57 8.40 -6.52 -5.68
C PHE A 57 9.17 -7.85 -5.80
N ASN A 58 10.34 -7.87 -6.45
CA ASN A 58 11.25 -9.01 -6.46
C ASN A 58 11.93 -9.13 -5.09
N SER A 59 11.53 -10.13 -4.31
CA SER A 59 12.01 -10.33 -2.94
C SER A 59 13.52 -10.61 -2.81
N SER A 60 14.15 -11.08 -3.89
CA SER A 60 15.60 -11.32 -3.97
C SER A 60 16.39 -10.06 -4.30
N ASN A 61 15.73 -9.02 -4.83
CA ASN A 61 16.35 -7.71 -5.07
C ASN A 61 16.24 -6.86 -3.80
N MET A 62 17.34 -6.66 -3.09
CA MET A 62 17.36 -5.85 -1.86
C MET A 62 16.91 -4.40 -2.11
N CYS A 63 17.23 -3.83 -3.27
CA CYS A 63 16.83 -2.46 -3.63
C CYS A 63 15.31 -2.29 -3.75
N ALA A 64 14.60 -3.36 -4.13
CA ALA A 64 13.13 -3.41 -4.15
C ALA A 64 12.50 -3.49 -2.75
N ARG A 65 13.32 -3.57 -1.70
CA ARG A 65 12.89 -3.68 -0.30
C ARG A 65 13.45 -2.58 0.59
N ILE A 66 14.06 -1.53 0.02
CA ILE A 66 14.56 -0.38 0.76
C ILE A 66 13.65 0.82 0.48
N GLY A 67 12.88 1.24 1.47
CA GLY A 67 12.07 2.46 1.44
C GLY A 67 12.80 3.68 1.98
N VAL A 68 12.09 4.81 2.08
CA VAL A 68 12.62 6.06 2.62
C VAL A 68 11.75 6.53 3.79
N HIS A 69 12.40 6.89 4.89
CA HIS A 69 11.79 7.56 6.03
C HIS A 69 12.24 9.02 6.02
N ASN A 70 11.36 9.94 5.66
CA ASN A 70 11.62 11.37 5.68
C ASN A 70 11.51 11.88 7.12
N ASP A 71 12.66 12.03 7.76
CA ASP A 71 12.83 12.68 9.05
C ASP A 71 12.82 14.19 8.83
N CYS A 72 11.82 14.88 9.39
CA CYS A 72 11.51 16.31 9.19
C CYS A 72 10.72 16.67 7.92
N PHE A 73 9.68 15.89 7.61
CA PHE A 73 8.69 16.20 6.58
C PHE A 73 8.27 17.68 6.62
N MET A 74 8.46 18.38 5.49
CA MET A 74 8.11 19.79 5.25
C MET A 74 8.78 20.83 6.16
N ALA A 75 9.79 20.46 6.96
CA ALA A 75 10.44 21.40 7.87
C ALA A 75 11.21 22.52 7.14
N SER A 76 11.73 22.26 5.93
CA SER A 76 12.42 23.24 5.08
C SER A 76 12.38 22.80 3.62
N SER A 77 12.98 23.57 2.69
CA SER A 77 13.12 23.12 1.29
C SER A 77 13.89 21.80 1.15
N GLN A 78 14.65 21.41 2.15
CA GLN A 78 15.44 20.16 2.21
C GLN A 78 14.91 19.15 3.24
N ASP A 79 13.79 19.45 3.92
CA ASP A 79 13.24 18.63 5.02
C ASP A 79 14.35 18.29 6.04
N GLN A 80 15.04 19.31 6.54
CA GLN A 80 16.21 19.21 7.44
C GLN A 80 17.21 18.13 6.98
N GLY A 81 17.61 18.19 5.71
CA GLY A 81 18.62 17.32 5.15
C GLY A 81 18.15 15.93 4.76
N THR A 82 16.84 15.69 4.67
CA THR A 82 16.34 14.49 3.97
C THR A 82 16.65 14.57 2.48
N PHE A 83 16.56 15.76 1.87
CA PHE A 83 16.85 15.98 0.46
C PHE A 83 18.03 16.92 0.26
N GLU A 84 18.98 16.52 -0.57
CA GLU A 84 20.08 17.36 -1.05
C GLU A 84 19.64 18.25 -2.22
N SER A 85 18.64 17.81 -2.99
CA SER A 85 18.14 18.52 -4.17
C SER A 85 16.69 18.18 -4.52
N ASP A 86 16.05 19.03 -5.33
CA ASP A 86 14.72 18.76 -5.88
C ASP A 86 14.68 17.54 -6.81
N ALA A 87 15.83 17.19 -7.42
CA ALA A 87 15.96 15.96 -8.21
C ALA A 87 15.73 14.71 -7.34
N GLN A 88 16.14 14.72 -6.07
CA GLN A 88 15.88 13.60 -5.16
C GLN A 88 14.40 13.52 -4.75
N ARG A 89 13.69 14.64 -4.64
CA ARG A 89 12.22 14.65 -4.43
C ARG A 89 11.49 14.06 -5.63
N THR A 90 11.95 14.39 -6.84
CA THR A 90 11.41 13.82 -8.09
C THR A 90 11.70 12.32 -8.18
N TRP A 91 12.93 11.92 -7.86
CA TRP A 91 13.31 10.51 -7.77
C TRP A 91 12.43 9.77 -6.74
N LEU A 92 12.18 10.33 -5.56
CA LEU A 92 11.37 9.70 -4.53
C LEU A 92 9.90 9.53 -4.96
N THR A 93 9.35 10.50 -5.70
CA THR A 93 8.01 10.41 -6.30
C THR A 93 7.87 9.16 -7.18
N ASN A 94 8.90 8.80 -7.94
CA ASN A 94 8.91 7.61 -8.78
C ASN A 94 9.21 6.35 -7.97
N GLU A 95 10.18 6.42 -7.07
CA GLU A 95 10.60 5.30 -6.23
C GLU A 95 9.47 4.81 -5.31
N GLY A 96 8.70 5.74 -4.74
CA GLY A 96 7.57 5.48 -3.86
C GLY A 96 6.41 4.71 -4.51
N ARG A 97 6.45 4.48 -5.83
CA ARG A 97 5.55 3.55 -6.55
C ARG A 97 5.85 2.09 -6.23
N TYR A 98 7.01 1.78 -5.68
CA TYR A 98 7.46 0.40 -5.47
C TYR A 98 7.97 0.13 -4.05
N VAL A 99 8.37 1.16 -3.31
CA VAL A 99 8.84 1.03 -1.93
C VAL A 99 8.13 1.99 -0.99
N ILE A 100 8.07 1.62 0.29
CA ILE A 100 7.37 2.39 1.30
C ILE A 100 8.06 3.73 1.57
N VAL A 101 7.26 4.81 1.54
CA VAL A 101 7.67 6.14 1.96
C VAL A 101 6.81 6.54 3.16
N GLY A 102 7.45 7.05 4.19
CA GLY A 102 6.78 7.63 5.35
C GLY A 102 7.76 8.51 6.11
N GLY A 103 7.45 8.87 7.34
CA GLY A 103 8.34 9.77 8.07
C GLY A 103 7.68 10.42 9.27
N GLU A 104 8.19 11.58 9.63
CA GLU A 104 7.72 12.41 10.71
C GLU A 104 7.99 13.89 10.45
N SER A 105 7.09 14.76 10.94
CA SER A 105 7.37 16.21 10.98
C SER A 105 8.27 16.52 12.17
N CYS A 106 9.05 17.60 12.11
CA CYS A 106 9.86 18.07 13.24
C CYS A 106 9.78 19.59 13.47
N GLU A 107 9.19 20.34 12.54
CA GLU A 107 9.07 21.78 12.57
C GLU A 107 7.77 22.21 11.87
N SER A 108 7.14 23.28 12.34
CA SER A 108 6.02 23.92 11.65
C SER A 108 6.46 25.27 11.08
N ASN A 109 6.05 25.53 9.84
CA ASN A 109 6.34 26.76 9.11
C ASN A 109 5.15 27.13 8.18
N SER A 110 5.29 28.20 7.41
CA SER A 110 4.24 28.71 6.51
C SER A 110 3.78 27.71 5.44
N LEU A 111 4.56 26.69 5.12
CA LEU A 111 4.23 25.65 4.14
C LEU A 111 3.50 24.46 4.77
N THR A 112 3.66 24.21 6.07
CA THR A 112 3.12 23.00 6.76
C THR A 112 1.59 22.95 6.91
N GLY A 113 0.85 23.96 6.43
CA GLY A 113 -0.61 23.98 6.45
C GLY A 113 -1.26 22.95 5.52
N CYS A 114 -2.60 22.92 5.48
CA CYS A 114 -3.39 21.92 4.76
C CYS A 114 -2.98 21.74 3.29
N THR A 115 -2.84 22.83 2.54
CA THR A 115 -2.48 22.79 1.11
C THR A 115 -1.12 22.13 0.90
N GLY A 116 -0.10 22.52 1.69
CA GLY A 116 1.23 21.94 1.58
C GLY A 116 1.26 20.48 2.04
N GLY A 117 0.55 20.14 3.12
CA GLY A 117 0.43 18.77 3.61
C GLY A 117 -0.15 17.83 2.55
N LEU A 118 -1.28 18.21 1.96
CA LEU A 118 -1.92 17.46 0.87
C LEU A 118 -1.00 17.31 -0.35
N ASP A 119 -0.37 18.40 -0.78
CA ASP A 119 0.55 18.40 -1.92
C ASP A 119 1.74 17.47 -1.71
N GLN A 120 2.41 17.57 -0.55
CA GLN A 120 3.65 16.84 -0.28
C GLN A 120 3.40 15.35 -0.01
N ILE A 121 2.31 15.00 0.67
CA ILE A 121 1.92 13.58 0.86
C ILE A 121 1.64 12.92 -0.48
N ASN A 122 0.95 13.62 -1.39
CA ASN A 122 0.66 13.10 -2.71
C ASN A 122 1.93 12.96 -3.56
N LYS A 123 2.77 14.01 -3.63
CA LYS A 123 4.02 13.99 -4.40
C LYS A 123 4.97 12.90 -3.91
N GLN A 124 5.21 12.83 -2.61
CA GLN A 124 6.17 11.91 -2.02
C GLN A 124 5.58 10.50 -1.74
N ARG A 125 4.28 10.28 -2.00
CA ARG A 125 3.57 9.00 -1.82
C ARG A 125 3.63 8.48 -0.39
N PHE A 126 3.35 9.34 0.58
CA PHE A 126 3.42 8.97 1.99
C PHE A 126 2.38 7.91 2.33
N SER A 127 2.87 6.85 2.96
CA SER A 127 2.06 5.72 3.43
C SER A 127 1.69 5.85 4.91
N TYR A 128 2.49 6.60 5.65
CA TYR A 128 2.25 6.95 7.05
C TYR A 128 3.02 8.22 7.39
N LEU A 129 2.62 8.87 8.48
CA LEU A 129 3.36 9.93 9.15
C LEU A 129 3.23 9.73 10.65
N ASN A 130 4.35 9.77 11.38
CA ASN A 130 4.35 9.68 12.83
C ASN A 130 3.64 10.89 13.43
N VAL A 131 2.57 10.65 14.18
CA VAL A 131 1.73 11.71 14.75
C VAL A 131 2.20 12.21 16.12
N GLU A 132 3.16 11.53 16.75
CA GLU A 132 3.55 11.76 18.14
C GLU A 132 4.86 12.54 18.28
N TYR A 133 5.81 12.39 17.36
CA TYR A 133 7.16 12.98 17.48
C TYR A 133 7.16 14.52 17.54
N HIS A 134 6.43 15.19 16.63
CA HIS A 134 6.25 16.64 16.66
C HIS A 134 4.78 17.01 16.41
N PRO A 135 3.96 17.13 17.46
CA PRO A 135 2.51 17.19 17.33
C PRO A 135 1.99 18.51 16.72
N THR A 136 2.81 19.55 16.58
CA THR A 136 2.38 20.89 16.14
C THR A 136 1.80 20.88 14.73
N VAL A 137 2.47 20.24 13.76
CA VAL A 137 1.98 20.16 12.37
C VAL A 137 0.63 19.43 12.32
N ILE A 138 0.54 18.29 13.02
CA ILE A 138 -0.67 17.48 13.11
C ILE A 138 -1.81 18.24 13.78
N SER A 139 -1.52 18.97 14.86
CA SER A 139 -2.50 19.80 15.59
C SER A 139 -2.98 20.97 14.73
N GLY A 140 -2.11 21.56 13.91
CA GLY A 140 -2.47 22.53 12.90
C GLY A 140 -3.48 21.99 11.90
N TRP A 141 -3.27 20.77 11.37
CA TRP A 141 -4.22 20.13 10.46
C TRP A 141 -5.56 19.79 11.12
N LYS A 142 -5.56 19.40 12.40
CA LYS A 142 -6.79 19.15 13.16
C LYS A 142 -7.58 20.44 13.36
N THR A 143 -6.89 21.51 13.78
CA THR A 143 -7.50 22.83 14.00
C THR A 143 -8.08 23.41 12.71
N ALA A 144 -7.38 23.23 11.58
CA ALA A 144 -7.83 23.67 10.26
C ALA A 144 -8.84 22.72 9.59
N GLY A 145 -9.22 21.61 10.24
CA GLY A 145 -10.23 20.67 9.74
C GLY A 145 -9.79 19.74 8.60
N CYS A 146 -8.52 19.77 8.18
CA CYS A 146 -8.00 18.98 7.06
C CYS A 146 -7.31 17.67 7.46
N TYR A 147 -7.13 17.41 8.76
CA TYR A 147 -6.45 16.20 9.26
C TYR A 147 -7.04 14.90 8.69
N ASN A 148 -8.36 14.72 8.73
CA ASN A 148 -9.00 13.49 8.23
C ASN A 148 -8.81 13.32 6.71
N GLN A 149 -8.87 14.41 5.95
CA GLN A 149 -8.62 14.36 4.50
C GLN A 149 -7.20 13.90 4.21
N ILE A 150 -6.22 14.48 4.91
CA ILE A 150 -4.81 14.13 4.80
C ILE A 150 -4.55 12.69 5.24
N ALA A 151 -5.03 12.29 6.41
CA ALA A 151 -4.82 10.97 6.98
C ALA A 151 -5.46 9.86 6.13
N ASN A 152 -6.68 10.08 5.61
CA ASN A 152 -7.36 9.11 4.75
C ASN A 152 -6.74 8.96 3.36
N LEU A 153 -5.94 9.94 2.94
CA LEU A 153 -5.30 9.95 1.62
C LEU A 153 -3.95 9.19 1.62
N MET A 154 -3.27 9.12 2.77
CA MET A 154 -2.01 8.39 2.92
C MET A 154 -2.16 6.90 2.61
N GLY A 155 -1.13 6.32 2.00
CA GLY A 155 -1.12 4.89 1.68
C GLY A 155 -2.00 4.55 0.48
N TYR A 156 -2.48 3.31 0.46
CA TYR A 156 -3.43 2.83 -0.54
C TYR A 156 -4.86 3.07 -0.07
N ARG A 157 -5.75 3.30 -1.02
CA ARG A 157 -7.20 3.36 -0.78
C ARG A 157 -7.92 2.77 -1.99
N PHE A 158 -8.28 1.50 -1.92
CA PHE A 158 -8.94 0.83 -3.04
C PHE A 158 -10.44 1.11 -3.05
N GLU A 159 -10.99 1.47 -4.20
CA GLU A 159 -12.42 1.69 -4.43
C GLU A 159 -12.88 0.78 -5.55
N LEU A 160 -13.96 0.03 -5.32
CA LEU A 160 -14.66 -0.68 -6.39
C LEU A 160 -15.45 0.33 -7.22
N ILE A 161 -15.16 0.43 -8.51
CA ILE A 161 -15.88 1.33 -9.41
C ILE A 161 -17.10 0.62 -10.02
N ASN A 162 -16.89 -0.60 -10.52
CA ASN A 162 -17.94 -1.45 -11.05
C ASN A 162 -17.42 -2.90 -11.16
N GLY A 163 -18.32 -3.81 -11.52
CA GLY A 163 -17.96 -5.17 -11.90
C GLY A 163 -19.06 -5.85 -12.73
N THR A 164 -18.66 -6.90 -13.44
CA THR A 164 -19.53 -7.76 -14.24
C THR A 164 -19.49 -9.15 -13.64
N PHE A 165 -20.65 -9.66 -13.22
CA PHE A 165 -20.79 -10.93 -12.51
C PHE A 165 -21.87 -11.79 -13.15
N PRO A 166 -21.64 -13.10 -13.33
CA PRO A 166 -22.69 -14.05 -13.64
C PRO A 166 -23.71 -14.13 -12.49
N SER A 167 -25.00 -14.05 -12.79
CA SER A 167 -26.07 -14.27 -11.82
C SER A 167 -26.38 -15.75 -11.58
N LEU A 168 -25.92 -16.63 -12.47
CA LEU A 168 -26.14 -18.07 -12.46
C LEU A 168 -24.86 -18.79 -12.92
N VAL A 169 -24.50 -19.89 -12.25
CA VAL A 169 -23.40 -20.76 -12.64
C VAL A 169 -23.75 -22.22 -12.37
N THR A 170 -23.46 -23.09 -13.32
CA THR A 170 -23.66 -24.53 -13.16
C THR A 170 -22.45 -25.15 -12.47
N ARG A 171 -22.68 -26.09 -11.55
CA ARG A 171 -21.65 -26.88 -10.90
C ARG A 171 -20.73 -27.56 -11.91
N GLY A 172 -19.43 -27.56 -11.62
CA GLY A 172 -18.39 -28.06 -12.52
C GLY A 172 -18.00 -27.09 -13.65
N GLN A 173 -18.69 -25.97 -13.82
CA GLN A 173 -18.37 -24.96 -14.84
C GLN A 173 -17.52 -23.82 -14.28
N ALA A 174 -16.90 -23.08 -15.19
CA ALA A 174 -16.14 -21.88 -14.86
C ALA A 174 -17.08 -20.74 -14.43
N TYR A 175 -16.73 -20.11 -13.31
CA TYR A 175 -17.22 -18.79 -12.94
C TYR A 175 -16.19 -17.76 -13.41
N CYS A 176 -16.64 -16.76 -14.18
CA CYS A 176 -15.79 -15.68 -14.69
C CYS A 176 -16.45 -14.35 -14.37
N ALA A 177 -15.73 -13.47 -13.66
CA ALA A 177 -16.17 -12.12 -13.37
C ALA A 177 -15.03 -11.14 -13.60
N THR A 178 -15.35 -9.86 -13.73
CA THR A 178 -14.36 -8.79 -13.84
C THR A 178 -14.76 -7.66 -12.92
N VAL A 179 -13.80 -7.08 -12.20
CA VAL A 179 -14.01 -5.87 -11.39
C VAL A 179 -13.06 -4.76 -11.78
N SER A 180 -13.56 -3.52 -11.78
CA SER A 180 -12.73 -2.33 -11.97
C SER A 180 -12.45 -1.70 -10.62
N ILE A 181 -11.18 -1.65 -10.22
CA ILE A 181 -10.73 -1.13 -8.93
C ILE A 181 -9.86 0.10 -9.17
N LYS A 182 -10.13 1.19 -8.45
CA LYS A 182 -9.31 2.39 -8.44
C LYS A 182 -8.54 2.49 -7.12
N ASN A 183 -7.25 2.80 -7.18
CA ASN A 183 -6.53 3.24 -5.99
C ASN A 183 -6.61 4.78 -5.88
N THR A 184 -7.45 5.28 -4.97
CA THR A 184 -7.63 6.71 -4.71
C THR A 184 -6.72 7.25 -3.60
N GLY A 185 -5.83 6.41 -3.05
CA GLY A 185 -4.75 6.83 -2.17
C GLY A 185 -3.54 7.34 -2.96
N VAL A 186 -2.46 7.67 -2.25
CA VAL A 186 -1.22 8.22 -2.85
C VAL A 186 -0.10 7.20 -3.03
N ALA A 187 -0.23 6.03 -2.40
CA ALA A 187 0.76 4.95 -2.41
C ALA A 187 0.14 3.59 -2.78
N PRO A 188 0.94 2.66 -3.34
CA PRO A 188 0.51 1.28 -3.56
C PRO A 188 0.44 0.51 -2.22
N ILE A 189 -0.02 -0.74 -2.27
CA ILE A 189 0.35 -1.71 -1.23
C ILE A 189 1.77 -2.24 -1.50
N TYR A 190 2.52 -2.55 -0.44
CA TYR A 190 3.92 -3.01 -0.58
C TYR A 190 4.10 -4.49 -0.22
N ASN A 191 3.43 -4.93 0.83
CA ASN A 191 3.45 -6.32 1.26
C ASN A 191 2.55 -7.16 0.35
N PRO A 192 2.91 -8.42 0.05
CA PRO A 192 2.02 -9.34 -0.66
C PRO A 192 0.64 -9.40 -0.02
N ARG A 193 -0.38 -9.48 -0.85
CA ARG A 193 -1.77 -9.50 -0.44
C ARG A 193 -2.54 -10.49 -1.32
N PRO A 194 -2.75 -11.73 -0.87
CA PRO A 194 -3.49 -12.71 -1.65
C PRO A 194 -4.86 -12.17 -2.06
N VAL A 195 -5.29 -12.51 -3.26
CA VAL A 195 -6.64 -12.21 -3.73
C VAL A 195 -7.44 -13.50 -3.75
N GLN A 196 -8.62 -13.46 -3.15
CA GLN A 196 -9.50 -14.61 -3.03
C GLN A 196 -10.91 -14.22 -3.43
N VAL A 197 -11.57 -15.06 -4.22
CA VAL A 197 -13.03 -15.04 -4.32
C VAL A 197 -13.58 -16.02 -3.30
N ILE A 198 -14.56 -15.60 -2.51
CA ILE A 198 -15.27 -16.46 -1.56
C ILE A 198 -16.73 -16.52 -1.99
N LEU A 199 -17.25 -17.74 -2.13
CA LEU A 199 -18.68 -17.99 -2.22
C LEU A 199 -19.20 -18.29 -0.82
N ARG A 200 -20.07 -17.43 -0.27
CA ARG A 200 -20.75 -17.65 1.01
C ARG A 200 -22.18 -18.09 0.76
N ASN A 201 -22.52 -19.32 1.14
CA ASN A 201 -23.90 -19.81 1.01
C ASN A 201 -24.82 -18.97 1.90
N LYS A 202 -25.92 -18.44 1.34
CA LYS A 202 -26.80 -17.53 2.08
C LYS A 202 -27.69 -18.19 3.13
N VAL A 203 -27.79 -19.53 3.13
CA VAL A 203 -28.61 -20.30 4.08
C VAL A 203 -27.76 -20.79 5.24
N ASN A 204 -26.66 -21.48 4.98
CA ASN A 204 -25.84 -22.11 6.02
C ASN A 204 -24.52 -21.39 6.30
N LEU A 205 -24.24 -20.28 5.59
CA LEU A 205 -23.05 -19.43 5.74
C LEU A 205 -21.71 -20.12 5.48
N VAL A 206 -21.71 -21.33 4.91
CA VAL A 206 -20.49 -22.04 4.51
C VAL A 206 -19.73 -21.22 3.46
N LEU A 207 -18.42 -21.11 3.65
CA LEU A 207 -17.50 -20.38 2.78
C LEU A 207 -16.72 -21.36 1.90
N THR A 208 -16.72 -21.15 0.59
CA THR A 208 -15.80 -21.80 -0.35
C THR A 208 -14.87 -20.75 -0.93
N THR A 209 -13.55 -20.94 -0.78
CA THR A 209 -12.53 -19.95 -1.15
C THR A 209 -11.75 -20.38 -2.40
N PHE A 210 -11.57 -19.46 -3.33
CA PHE A 210 -10.85 -19.64 -4.58
C PHE A 210 -9.72 -18.62 -4.70
N ALA A 211 -8.47 -19.09 -4.69
CA ALA A 211 -7.31 -18.22 -4.89
C ALA A 211 -7.30 -17.64 -6.31
N GLN A 212 -6.84 -16.39 -6.43
CA GLN A 212 -6.71 -15.68 -7.69
C GLN A 212 -5.24 -15.30 -7.93
N THR A 213 -4.86 -15.13 -9.19
CA THR A 213 -3.49 -14.80 -9.60
C THR A 213 -3.17 -13.30 -9.55
N ALA A 214 -4.17 -12.45 -9.35
CA ALA A 214 -4.01 -11.01 -9.27
C ALA A 214 -3.12 -10.60 -8.10
N ASP A 215 -2.22 -9.62 -8.33
CA ASP A 215 -1.37 -9.03 -7.30
C ASP A 215 -1.76 -7.57 -7.05
N PRO A 216 -2.36 -7.23 -5.89
CA PRO A 216 -2.82 -5.88 -5.62
C PRO A 216 -1.69 -4.85 -5.48
N ARG A 217 -0.42 -5.28 -5.39
CA ARG A 217 0.75 -4.38 -5.45
C ARG A 217 0.86 -3.66 -6.80
N SER A 218 0.25 -4.21 -7.85
CA SER A 218 0.15 -3.57 -9.16
C SER A 218 -0.95 -2.51 -9.26
N TRP A 219 -1.86 -2.42 -8.28
CA TRP A 219 -2.99 -1.47 -8.27
C TRP A 219 -2.52 -0.08 -7.83
N SER A 220 -1.71 0.54 -8.69
CA SER A 220 -0.99 1.77 -8.38
C SER A 220 -1.93 2.98 -8.19
N PRO A 221 -1.54 3.95 -7.36
CA PRO A 221 -2.27 5.21 -7.15
C PRO A 221 -2.72 5.89 -8.43
N GLY A 222 -3.97 6.34 -8.46
CA GLY A 222 -4.59 7.04 -9.57
C GLY A 222 -5.01 6.15 -10.75
N LEU A 223 -4.60 4.87 -10.78
CA LEU A 223 -4.97 3.95 -11.85
C LEU A 223 -6.33 3.30 -11.58
N LEU A 224 -7.09 3.14 -12.65
CA LEU A 224 -8.23 2.22 -12.72
C LEU A 224 -7.72 0.90 -13.30
N VAL A 225 -7.77 -0.17 -12.52
CA VAL A 225 -7.29 -1.51 -12.90
C VAL A 225 -8.46 -2.45 -13.06
N SER A 226 -8.51 -3.15 -14.19
CA SER A 226 -9.44 -4.25 -14.43
C SER A 226 -8.83 -5.55 -13.90
N VAL A 227 -9.55 -6.21 -12.99
CA VAL A 227 -9.13 -7.47 -12.37
C VAL A 227 -10.10 -8.57 -12.80
N GLY A 228 -9.58 -9.52 -13.59
CA GLY A 228 -10.29 -10.74 -13.93
C GLY A 228 -10.29 -11.71 -12.74
N LEU A 229 -11.45 -12.29 -12.46
CA LEU A 229 -11.67 -13.28 -11.41
C LEU A 229 -12.19 -14.55 -12.08
N SER A 230 -11.49 -15.66 -11.89
CA SER A 230 -11.89 -16.93 -12.48
C SER A 230 -11.58 -18.12 -11.58
N PHE A 231 -12.50 -19.08 -11.57
CA PHE A 231 -12.36 -20.36 -10.91
C PHE A 231 -13.41 -21.35 -11.41
N THR A 232 -13.17 -22.65 -11.22
CA THR A 232 -14.18 -23.67 -11.48
C THR A 232 -15.02 -23.89 -10.22
N VAL A 233 -16.34 -23.81 -10.35
CA VAL A 233 -17.26 -24.13 -9.26
C VAL A 233 -17.21 -25.65 -9.02
N PRO A 234 -16.90 -26.14 -7.82
CA PRO A 234 -16.82 -27.58 -7.57
C PRO A 234 -18.14 -28.29 -7.89
N SER A 235 -18.08 -29.49 -8.47
CA SER A 235 -19.29 -30.29 -8.76
C SER A 235 -20.08 -30.63 -7.49
N ALA A 236 -19.40 -30.67 -6.34
CA ALA A 236 -19.98 -30.91 -5.02
C ALA A 236 -20.46 -29.64 -4.31
N GLN A 237 -20.31 -28.45 -4.91
CA GLN A 237 -20.85 -27.21 -4.33
C GLN A 237 -22.37 -27.35 -4.16
N ALA A 238 -22.92 -26.99 -3.00
CA ALA A 238 -24.35 -27.08 -2.79
C ALA A 238 -25.11 -26.13 -3.73
N VAL A 239 -26.27 -26.54 -4.22
CA VAL A 239 -27.14 -25.66 -5.01
C VAL A 239 -27.73 -24.55 -4.12
N GLY A 240 -28.03 -23.40 -4.72
CA GLY A 240 -28.66 -22.27 -4.03
C GLY A 240 -27.96 -20.93 -4.26
N SER A 241 -28.34 -19.94 -3.47
CA SER A 241 -27.81 -18.58 -3.58
C SER A 241 -26.59 -18.34 -2.71
N TYR A 242 -25.60 -17.64 -3.27
CA TYR A 242 -24.33 -17.31 -2.64
C TYR A 242 -24.06 -15.82 -2.72
N ASP A 243 -23.46 -15.25 -1.67
CA ASP A 243 -22.74 -13.99 -1.81
C ASP A 243 -21.41 -14.25 -2.52
N VAL A 244 -21.02 -13.35 -3.41
CA VAL A 244 -19.71 -13.30 -4.06
C VAL A 244 -18.87 -12.26 -3.36
N ILE A 245 -17.81 -12.70 -2.68
CA ILE A 245 -16.95 -11.86 -1.85
C ILE A 245 -15.56 -11.79 -2.47
N LEU A 246 -14.98 -10.59 -2.52
CA LEU A 246 -13.56 -10.40 -2.83
C LEU A 246 -12.79 -10.12 -1.54
N ASN A 247 -12.00 -11.12 -1.13
CA ASN A 247 -11.23 -11.08 0.09
C ASN A 247 -9.74 -10.82 -0.20
N LEU A 248 -9.16 -9.90 0.57
CA LEU A 248 -7.75 -9.54 0.55
C LEU A 248 -7.15 -9.75 1.95
N PRO A 249 -6.96 -11.01 2.41
CA PRO A 249 -6.49 -11.32 3.76
C PRO A 249 -4.98 -11.12 3.90
N ASP A 250 -4.45 -11.16 5.13
CA ASP A 250 -2.99 -11.19 5.28
C ASP A 250 -2.36 -12.41 4.61
N ALA A 251 -1.16 -12.22 4.06
CA ALA A 251 -0.38 -13.29 3.46
C ALA A 251 0.11 -14.30 4.51
N SER A 252 0.25 -13.89 5.78
CA SER A 252 0.62 -14.78 6.87
C SER A 252 -0.57 -15.66 7.28
N SER A 253 -0.36 -16.97 7.30
CA SER A 253 -1.36 -17.94 7.77
C SER A 253 -1.77 -17.74 9.24
N LEU A 254 -0.92 -17.10 10.05
CA LEU A 254 -1.21 -16.85 11.47
C LEU A 254 -2.32 -15.83 11.69
N ILE A 255 -2.51 -14.90 10.74
CA ILE A 255 -3.45 -13.78 10.88
C ILE A 255 -4.37 -13.62 9.65
N SER A 256 -4.28 -14.52 8.66
CA SER A 256 -5.11 -14.46 7.44
C SER A 256 -6.61 -14.60 7.73
N SER A 257 -6.98 -15.32 8.79
CA SER A 257 -8.36 -15.47 9.24
C SER A 257 -8.87 -14.27 10.03
N ASN A 258 -7.98 -13.43 10.58
CA ASN A 258 -8.34 -12.30 11.42
C ASN A 258 -8.89 -11.14 10.58
N PRO A 259 -10.16 -10.72 10.77
CA PRO A 259 -10.79 -9.64 10.02
C PRO A 259 -10.02 -8.32 10.02
N ASN A 260 -9.31 -7.99 11.09
CA ASN A 260 -8.59 -6.72 11.24
C ASN A 260 -7.46 -6.55 10.22
N TYR A 261 -6.99 -7.65 9.63
CA TYR A 261 -5.93 -7.63 8.62
C TYR A 261 -6.45 -7.83 7.20
N ARG A 262 -7.77 -7.71 6.96
CA ARG A 262 -8.37 -7.69 5.62
C ARG A 262 -8.38 -6.27 5.07
N ILE A 263 -8.05 -6.13 3.79
CA ILE A 263 -8.21 -4.85 3.09
C ILE A 263 -9.67 -4.66 2.70
N LEU A 264 -10.23 -3.52 3.12
CA LEU A 264 -11.58 -3.09 2.78
C LEU A 264 -11.54 -2.08 1.64
N PHE A 265 -12.54 -2.15 0.75
CA PHE A 265 -12.71 -1.19 -0.32
C PHE A 265 -13.49 0.02 0.15
N ALA A 266 -12.95 1.22 -0.05
CA ALA A 266 -13.43 2.51 0.41
C ALA A 266 -14.73 3.01 -0.26
N ASN A 267 -15.68 2.12 -0.49
CA ASN A 267 -17.01 2.40 -0.98
C ASN A 267 -17.97 2.77 0.17
N ALA A 268 -18.97 3.60 -0.14
CA ALA A 268 -20.11 3.81 0.75
C ALA A 268 -20.96 2.54 0.88
N ASN A 269 -21.91 2.56 1.83
CA ASN A 269 -22.80 1.46 2.25
C ASN A 269 -23.07 0.38 1.20
N GLY A 270 -22.90 -0.90 1.59
CA GLY A 270 -23.34 -2.06 0.81
C GLY A 270 -22.22 -2.96 0.28
N VAL A 271 -20.98 -2.47 0.19
CA VAL A 271 -19.83 -3.29 -0.21
C VAL A 271 -19.17 -3.96 0.99
N GLN A 272 -18.99 -3.25 2.10
CA GLN A 272 -18.25 -3.76 3.25
C GLN A 272 -19.20 -4.34 4.32
N GLU A 273 -18.87 -5.52 4.86
CA GLU A 273 -19.50 -6.06 6.06
C GLU A 273 -18.70 -5.70 7.32
N THR A 274 -19.35 -5.12 8.34
CA THR A 274 -18.65 -4.56 9.51
C THR A 274 -17.91 -5.60 10.35
N SER A 275 -18.54 -6.73 10.64
CA SER A 275 -18.00 -7.74 11.56
C SER A 275 -16.89 -8.57 10.94
N THR A 276 -17.16 -9.14 9.75
CA THR A 276 -16.19 -9.98 9.05
C THR A 276 -15.21 -9.17 8.22
N ARG A 277 -15.48 -7.90 7.92
CA ARG A 277 -14.65 -7.08 7.04
C ARG A 277 -14.46 -7.73 5.67
N PHE A 278 -15.52 -8.35 5.14
CA PHE A 278 -15.57 -8.83 3.76
C PHE A 278 -16.05 -7.73 2.80
N ASN A 279 -15.54 -7.74 1.56
CA ASN A 279 -16.06 -6.94 0.46
C ASN A 279 -17.05 -7.80 -0.36
N ILE A 280 -18.34 -7.61 -0.14
CA ILE A 280 -19.42 -8.29 -0.87
C ILE A 280 -19.62 -7.56 -2.19
N LEU A 281 -19.41 -8.26 -3.30
CA LEU A 281 -19.49 -7.69 -4.64
C LEU A 281 -20.86 -7.89 -5.30
N GLY A 282 -21.56 -8.95 -4.92
CA GLY A 282 -22.82 -9.34 -5.54
C GLY A 282 -23.27 -10.73 -5.10
N GLN A 283 -24.16 -11.34 -5.88
CA GLN A 283 -24.73 -12.65 -5.60
C GLN A 283 -24.74 -13.51 -6.87
N VAL A 284 -24.65 -14.82 -6.68
CA VAL A 284 -24.75 -15.82 -7.73
C VAL A 284 -25.60 -17.00 -7.27
N THR A 285 -26.36 -17.58 -8.20
CA THR A 285 -27.06 -18.86 -7.98
C THR A 285 -26.22 -20.00 -8.54
N VAL A 286 -26.01 -21.04 -7.74
CA VAL A 286 -25.33 -22.28 -8.15
C VAL A 286 -26.39 -23.37 -8.40
N GLN A 287 -26.31 -24.05 -9.54
CA GLN A 287 -27.21 -25.15 -9.95
C GLN A 287 -26.45 -26.43 -10.36
#